data_AF-A0AAD5YZQ3-F1
#
_entry.id   AF-A0AAD5YZQ3-F1
#
_cell.length_a   1.000
_cell.length_b   1.000
_cell.length_c   1.000
_cell.angle_alpha   90.00
_cell.angle_beta   90.00
_cell.angle_gamma   90.00
#
_symmetry.space_group_name_H-M   'P 1'
#
loop_
_entity.id
_entity.type
_entity.pdbx_description
1 polymer ?
#
loop_
_entity_poly.entity_id
_entity_poly.type
_entity_poly.pdbx_seq_one_letter_code
_entity_poly.pdbx_strand_id
1 'polypeptide(L)'
;MENPEPWEIRLSNTKNLIYFYNSTSKESCWTPPNGYSKEKVKGLKGADKYEEEVEKMFKGEKDQVRASHLLVKHKDSRRPSSWKEAKITRTKEEAIEILQKYKDEINDAPERAEKFAELAKEHSDCASHSNGGDLGWFGRDQMQKAFETATYDLEIGAVSGIVETDSGVHLIFQSFPLGLLKGKPDLLYTGIATATLAALLIVVFNRKTVAKPAETPKTDKPTKEVRVRSGKMAPPAGSIKVAKLLVHPIKSCRGTSVQSARYTPKGMEGDRRFCIIDATNPKVITAREVPKMVLITPRIQVDESSPDGGLLVVSFPEDSGCESFSVPLRPSEETLSTWTLLKNIIIWPECAPLDGYICQSSVKGAPSPSEVLSKYFGKPVHLSYKGPDLRAIEATYDFPDLKANAYFQDMYPLLILSEESAPAVDEQIRPLVGKQGINERWGDAKVRIERFRPNIVLSGGGPFAEDDWEEIGIGSANAPTITLVSKCTRCLLPNVDPETGLKDAAVPYKVIMKFRKGLDPAEKMKPCVGCNAVPSGEGVVSVGDDIYVKKMW
;
A
#
# COMPACT_ATOMS: atom_id res chain seq x y z
N MET A 1 -53.39 -3.32 -10.42
CA MET A 1 -52.21 -2.53 -10.06
C MET A 1 -51.27 -3.47 -9.35
N GLU A 2 -50.16 -3.84 -9.99
CA GLU A 2 -49.12 -4.65 -9.35
C GLU A 2 -48.63 -3.91 -8.10
N ASN A 3 -48.47 -4.65 -7.00
CA ASN A 3 -47.90 -4.10 -5.77
C ASN A 3 -46.50 -3.57 -6.10
N PRO A 4 -46.12 -2.36 -5.66
CA PRO A 4 -44.78 -1.84 -5.95
C PRO A 4 -43.73 -2.82 -5.42
N GLU A 5 -42.76 -3.15 -6.27
CA GLU A 5 -41.63 -4.01 -5.92
C GLU A 5 -40.99 -3.54 -4.61
N PRO A 6 -40.76 -4.44 -3.63
CA PRO A 6 -40.36 -4.04 -2.28
C PRO A 6 -38.93 -3.51 -2.25
N TRP A 7 -38.11 -3.78 -3.26
CA TRP A 7 -36.70 -3.40 -3.33
C TRP A 7 -36.50 -2.08 -4.08
N GLU A 8 -35.62 -1.24 -3.56
CA GLU A 8 -35.17 -0.01 -4.22
C GLU A 8 -33.65 0.15 -4.12
N ILE A 9 -33.08 0.90 -5.06
CA ILE A 9 -31.65 1.18 -5.14
C ILE A 9 -31.37 2.47 -4.40
N ARG A 10 -30.47 2.42 -3.43
CA ARG A 10 -30.07 3.57 -2.58
C ARG A 10 -28.58 3.81 -2.64
N LEU A 11 -28.17 5.05 -2.33
CA LEU A 11 -26.77 5.42 -2.17
C LEU A 11 -26.44 5.52 -0.67
N SER A 12 -25.40 4.82 -0.24
CA SER A 12 -24.87 4.88 1.11
C SER A 12 -24.22 6.23 1.36
N ASN A 13 -24.72 6.97 2.34
CA ASN A 13 -24.17 8.29 2.72
C ASN A 13 -22.73 8.22 3.23
N THR A 14 -22.31 7.09 3.82
CA THR A 14 -20.98 6.93 4.43
C THR A 14 -19.97 6.35 3.48
N LYS A 15 -20.40 5.46 2.58
CA LYS A 15 -19.49 4.74 1.69
C LYS A 15 -19.57 5.25 0.24
N ASN A 16 -20.55 6.12 -0.08
CA ASN A 16 -20.90 6.54 -1.43
C ASN A 16 -21.10 5.35 -2.38
N LEU A 17 -21.66 4.26 -1.84
CA LEU A 17 -21.88 2.98 -2.52
C LEU A 17 -23.35 2.79 -2.78
N ILE A 18 -23.69 2.27 -3.95
CA ILE A 18 -25.05 1.84 -4.20
C ILE A 18 -25.34 0.57 -3.37
N TYR A 19 -26.57 0.36 -2.94
CA TYR A 19 -27.04 -0.87 -2.30
C TYR A 19 -28.53 -1.06 -2.56
N PHE A 20 -29.02 -2.30 -2.42
CA PHE A 20 -30.41 -2.65 -2.55
C PHE A 20 -31.05 -2.64 -1.17
N TYR A 21 -32.20 -1.97 -1.05
CA TYR A 21 -32.92 -1.82 0.20
C TYR A 21 -34.35 -2.30 0.04
N ASN A 22 -34.76 -3.25 0.87
CA ASN A 22 -36.13 -3.71 0.92
C ASN A 22 -36.95 -2.75 1.82
N SER A 23 -37.84 -1.99 1.21
CA SER A 23 -38.72 -1.04 1.89
C SER A 23 -39.70 -1.71 2.86
N THR A 24 -40.00 -2.99 2.67
CA THR A 24 -40.92 -3.78 3.51
C THR A 24 -40.19 -4.48 4.65
N SER A 25 -39.20 -5.35 4.36
CA SER A 25 -38.45 -6.09 5.39
C SER A 25 -37.40 -5.24 6.11
N LYS A 26 -37.07 -4.06 5.58
CA LYS A 26 -35.98 -3.17 6.04
C LYS A 26 -34.58 -3.76 5.88
N GLU A 27 -34.46 -4.89 5.20
CA GLU A 27 -33.17 -5.51 4.87
C GLU A 27 -32.42 -4.71 3.81
N SER A 28 -31.10 -4.84 3.83
CA SER A 28 -30.23 -4.23 2.84
C SER A 28 -29.19 -5.26 2.38
N CYS A 29 -29.00 -5.37 1.08
CA CYS A 29 -27.93 -6.18 0.49
C CYS A 29 -27.14 -5.35 -0.51
N TRP A 30 -25.87 -5.72 -0.69
CA TRP A 30 -24.96 -5.01 -1.61
C TRP A 30 -25.06 -5.54 -3.04
N THR A 31 -25.55 -6.77 -3.20
CA THR A 31 -25.91 -7.38 -4.48
C THR A 31 -27.43 -7.32 -4.67
N PRO A 32 -27.94 -7.47 -5.90
CA PRO A 32 -29.37 -7.59 -6.09
C PRO A 32 -29.93 -8.76 -5.30
N PRO A 33 -31.21 -8.68 -4.91
CA PRO A 33 -31.89 -9.81 -4.33
C PRO A 33 -31.94 -10.98 -5.31
N ASN A 34 -32.00 -12.20 -4.80
CA ASN A 34 -32.11 -13.41 -5.63
C ASN A 34 -33.29 -13.31 -6.60
N GLY A 35 -33.05 -13.63 -7.89
CA GLY A 35 -34.08 -13.62 -8.95
C GLY A 35 -34.33 -12.26 -9.61
N TYR A 36 -33.49 -11.25 -9.35
CA TYR A 36 -33.52 -9.95 -10.05
C TYR A 36 -32.53 -9.95 -11.22
N SER A 37 -33.05 -10.14 -12.44
CA SER A 37 -32.28 -10.00 -13.69
C SER A 37 -31.80 -8.56 -13.90
N LYS A 38 -30.90 -8.34 -14.87
CA LYS A 38 -30.42 -6.99 -15.25
C LYS A 38 -31.59 -6.06 -15.60
N GLU A 39 -32.59 -6.59 -16.29
CA GLU A 39 -33.79 -5.87 -16.73
C GLU A 39 -34.68 -5.51 -15.54
N LYS A 40 -34.84 -6.42 -14.57
CA LYS A 40 -35.57 -6.12 -13.33
C LYS A 40 -34.88 -5.05 -12.49
N VAL A 41 -33.55 -5.09 -12.40
CA VAL A 41 -32.78 -4.06 -11.67
C VAL A 41 -32.95 -2.68 -12.30
N LYS A 42 -33.00 -2.59 -13.63
CA LYS A 42 -33.29 -1.34 -14.35
C LYS A 42 -34.69 -0.78 -14.07
N GLY A 43 -35.63 -1.65 -13.72
CA GLY A 43 -36.99 -1.26 -13.33
C GLY A 43 -37.12 -0.78 -11.88
N LEU A 44 -36.07 -0.91 -11.06
CA LEU A 44 -36.13 -0.52 -9.65
C LEU A 44 -36.06 0.99 -9.47
N LYS A 45 -36.77 1.49 -8.45
CA LYS A 45 -36.65 2.88 -8.01
C LYS A 45 -35.19 3.18 -7.63
N GLY A 46 -34.58 4.18 -8.27
CA GLY A 46 -33.17 4.53 -8.10
C GLY A 46 -32.22 3.97 -9.17
N ALA A 47 -32.74 3.24 -10.17
CA ALA A 47 -31.96 2.70 -11.27
C ALA A 47 -31.23 3.75 -12.11
N ASP A 48 -31.81 4.93 -12.35
CA ASP A 48 -31.17 6.00 -13.13
C ASP A 48 -29.81 6.42 -12.53
N LYS A 49 -29.74 6.53 -11.20
CA LYS A 49 -28.49 6.86 -10.49
C LYS A 49 -27.47 5.72 -10.58
N TYR A 50 -27.94 4.49 -10.66
CA TYR A 50 -27.10 3.33 -10.88
C TYR A 50 -26.52 3.32 -12.30
N GLU A 51 -27.33 3.57 -13.32
CA GLU A 51 -26.87 3.66 -14.71
C GLU A 51 -25.87 4.82 -14.90
N GLU A 52 -26.11 5.98 -14.29
CA GLU A 52 -25.21 7.14 -14.35
C GLU A 52 -23.83 6.83 -13.72
N GLU A 53 -23.80 6.16 -12.56
CA GLU A 53 -22.54 5.80 -11.90
C GLU A 53 -21.79 4.69 -12.65
N VAL A 54 -22.51 3.73 -13.23
CA VAL A 54 -21.94 2.72 -14.13
C VAL A 54 -21.33 3.38 -15.36
N GLU A 55 -22.05 4.29 -16.03
CA GLU A 55 -21.57 4.98 -17.24
C GLU A 55 -20.31 5.82 -16.97
N LYS A 56 -20.24 6.51 -15.82
CA LYS A 56 -19.04 7.23 -15.36
C LYS A 56 -17.83 6.30 -15.16
N MET A 57 -18.04 5.06 -14.73
CA MET A 57 -16.96 4.10 -14.49
C MET A 57 -16.35 3.56 -15.78
N PHE A 58 -17.18 3.27 -16.78
CA PHE A 58 -16.73 2.62 -18.00
C PHE A 58 -16.28 3.57 -19.11
N LYS A 59 -16.44 4.90 -18.95
CA LYS A 59 -16.06 5.91 -19.97
C LYS A 59 -16.52 5.55 -21.40
N GLY A 60 -17.58 4.76 -21.55
CA GLY A 60 -18.09 4.29 -22.84
C GLY A 60 -17.71 2.85 -23.27
N GLU A 61 -16.96 2.08 -22.49
CA GLU A 61 -16.72 0.64 -22.78
C GLU A 61 -17.91 -0.22 -22.31
N LYS A 62 -18.85 -0.53 -23.23
CA LYS A 62 -20.18 -1.11 -22.90
C LYS A 62 -20.25 -2.65 -22.85
N ASP A 63 -19.16 -3.38 -23.07
CA ASP A 63 -19.18 -4.86 -23.18
C ASP A 63 -18.09 -5.54 -22.33
N GLN A 64 -18.01 -5.17 -21.04
CA GLN A 64 -17.17 -5.84 -20.06
C GLN A 64 -18.01 -6.44 -18.94
N VAL A 65 -17.52 -7.54 -18.37
CA VAL A 65 -18.10 -8.21 -17.21
C VAL A 65 -17.05 -8.28 -16.10
N ARG A 66 -17.51 -8.41 -14.85
CA ARG A 66 -16.66 -8.73 -13.70
C ARG A 66 -17.13 -10.03 -13.10
N ALA A 67 -16.21 -10.92 -12.80
CA ALA A 67 -16.54 -12.17 -12.16
C ALA A 67 -15.47 -12.57 -11.15
N SER A 68 -15.91 -13.34 -10.18
CA SER A 68 -15.04 -14.11 -9.29
C SER A 68 -15.10 -15.57 -9.69
N HIS A 69 -14.05 -16.32 -9.41
CA HIS A 69 -14.07 -17.76 -9.63
C HIS A 69 -13.50 -18.56 -8.46
N LEU A 70 -13.95 -19.81 -8.34
CA LEU A 70 -13.37 -20.84 -7.49
C LEU A 70 -12.86 -21.94 -8.42
N LEU A 71 -11.55 -21.93 -8.66
CA LEU A 71 -10.85 -22.95 -9.46
C LEU A 71 -10.40 -24.12 -8.59
N VAL A 72 -10.72 -25.35 -9.01
CA VAL A 72 -10.10 -26.59 -8.50
C VAL A 72 -9.37 -27.27 -9.64
N LYS A 73 -8.06 -27.47 -9.46
CA LYS A 73 -7.21 -28.14 -10.45
C LYS A 73 -7.23 -29.65 -10.24
N HIS A 74 -6.89 -30.38 -11.30
CA HIS A 74 -6.68 -31.83 -11.32
C HIS A 74 -5.35 -32.16 -12.02
N LYS A 75 -4.96 -33.43 -11.99
CA LYS A 75 -3.69 -33.92 -12.56
C LYS A 75 -3.50 -33.59 -14.04
N ASP A 76 -4.59 -33.45 -14.79
CA ASP A 76 -4.60 -33.16 -16.24
C ASP A 76 -4.76 -31.66 -16.54
N SER A 77 -4.84 -30.79 -15.53
CA SER A 77 -4.84 -29.35 -15.73
C SER A 77 -3.48 -28.88 -16.30
N ARG A 78 -3.48 -27.89 -17.19
CA ARG A 78 -2.29 -27.30 -17.87
C ARG A 78 -1.11 -27.03 -16.94
N ARG A 79 -1.39 -26.65 -15.69
CA ARG A 79 -0.39 -26.50 -14.62
C ARG A 79 -0.94 -27.16 -13.34
N PRO A 80 -0.65 -28.46 -13.08
CA PRO A 80 -1.21 -29.21 -11.95
C PRO A 80 -0.45 -28.89 -10.65
N SER A 81 -0.43 -27.61 -10.29
CA SER A 81 0.16 -27.06 -9.06
C SER A 81 -0.53 -25.75 -8.70
N SER A 82 -0.60 -25.45 -7.41
CA SER A 82 -1.17 -24.21 -6.87
C SER A 82 -0.38 -23.71 -5.67
N TRP A 83 -0.81 -22.59 -5.08
CA TRP A 83 -0.25 -22.07 -3.84
C TRP A 83 -0.50 -23.00 -2.63
N LYS A 84 -1.55 -23.83 -2.69
CA LYS A 84 -1.88 -24.82 -1.63
C LYS A 84 -1.10 -26.11 -1.79
N GLU A 85 -0.85 -26.52 -3.03
CA GLU A 85 -0.30 -27.84 -3.32
C GLU A 85 0.68 -27.80 -4.49
N ALA A 86 1.94 -28.17 -4.22
CA ALA A 86 3.03 -28.11 -5.18
C ALA A 86 2.86 -29.08 -6.37
N LYS A 87 2.17 -30.21 -6.16
CA LYS A 87 1.85 -31.19 -7.20
C LYS A 87 0.46 -31.78 -6.94
N ILE A 88 -0.49 -31.43 -7.80
CA ILE A 88 -1.88 -31.85 -7.69
C ILE A 88 -2.06 -33.20 -8.38
N THR A 89 -2.47 -34.20 -7.62
CA THR A 89 -2.66 -35.58 -8.14
C THR A 89 -4.11 -36.02 -8.27
N ARG A 90 -5.05 -35.23 -7.73
CA ARG A 90 -6.49 -35.55 -7.77
C ARG A 90 -7.00 -35.67 -9.20
N THR A 91 -8.00 -36.51 -9.43
CA THR A 91 -8.63 -36.68 -10.73
C THR A 91 -9.59 -35.53 -11.03
N LYS A 92 -10.03 -35.43 -12.28
CA LYS A 92 -11.01 -34.44 -12.68
C LYS A 92 -12.36 -34.68 -11.98
N GLU A 93 -12.75 -35.93 -11.81
CA GLU A 93 -13.97 -36.35 -11.13
C GLU A 93 -13.95 -35.90 -9.67
N GLU A 94 -12.84 -36.13 -8.96
CA GLU A 94 -12.64 -35.63 -7.59
C GLU A 94 -12.71 -34.10 -7.52
N ALA A 95 -12.12 -33.39 -8.49
CA ALA A 95 -12.20 -31.94 -8.56
C ALA A 95 -13.63 -31.42 -8.78
N ILE A 96 -14.44 -32.15 -9.58
CA ILE A 96 -15.87 -31.87 -9.82
C ILE A 96 -16.67 -32.10 -8.54
N GLU A 97 -16.44 -33.20 -7.82
CA GLU A 97 -17.13 -33.50 -6.55
C GLU A 97 -16.85 -32.42 -5.49
N ILE A 98 -15.60 -31.97 -5.38
CA ILE A 98 -15.20 -30.87 -4.49
C ILE A 98 -15.97 -29.59 -4.86
N LEU A 99 -16.01 -29.23 -6.15
CA LEU A 99 -16.74 -28.04 -6.59
C LEU A 99 -18.25 -28.17 -6.39
N GLN A 100 -18.83 -29.35 -6.59
CA GLN A 100 -20.25 -29.57 -6.40
C GLN A 100 -20.65 -29.31 -4.94
N LYS A 101 -19.85 -29.81 -3.98
CA LYS A 101 -20.04 -29.53 -2.56
C LYS A 101 -20.02 -28.02 -2.26
N TYR A 102 -19.03 -27.30 -2.79
CA TYR A 102 -18.94 -25.85 -2.59
C TYR A 102 -20.09 -25.10 -3.25
N LYS A 103 -20.56 -25.55 -4.42
CA LYS A 103 -21.72 -24.97 -5.09
C LYS A 103 -22.97 -25.09 -4.23
N ASP A 104 -23.19 -26.24 -3.60
CA ASP A 104 -24.33 -26.49 -2.72
C ASP A 104 -24.24 -25.59 -1.47
N GLU A 105 -23.06 -25.50 -0.83
CA GLU A 105 -22.82 -24.59 0.30
C GLU A 105 -23.08 -23.12 -0.05
N ILE A 106 -22.71 -22.68 -1.27
CA ILE A 106 -22.96 -21.31 -1.74
C ILE A 106 -24.45 -21.09 -2.01
N ASN A 107 -25.14 -22.06 -2.59
CA ASN A 107 -26.56 -21.93 -2.92
C ASN A 107 -27.46 -21.86 -1.68
N ASP A 108 -27.09 -22.59 -0.64
CA ASP A 108 -27.78 -22.65 0.66
C ASP A 108 -27.48 -21.42 1.54
N ALA A 109 -26.42 -20.66 1.22
CA ALA A 109 -26.05 -19.48 1.99
C ALA A 109 -26.99 -18.29 1.70
N PRO A 110 -27.38 -17.53 2.75
CA PRO A 110 -28.19 -16.32 2.57
C PRO A 110 -27.41 -15.23 1.80
N GLU A 111 -26.10 -15.10 2.04
CA GLU A 111 -25.20 -14.15 1.38
C GLU A 111 -24.23 -14.88 0.44
N ARG A 112 -24.72 -15.25 -0.75
CA ARG A 112 -23.99 -16.09 -1.71
C ARG A 112 -22.63 -15.52 -2.12
N ALA A 113 -22.55 -14.20 -2.30
CA ALA A 113 -21.32 -13.53 -2.70
C ALA A 113 -20.22 -13.66 -1.63
N GLU A 114 -20.60 -13.56 -0.36
CA GLU A 114 -19.68 -13.67 0.78
C GLU A 114 -19.21 -15.11 0.95
N LYS A 115 -20.16 -16.06 0.91
CA LYS A 115 -19.81 -17.49 0.98
C LYS A 115 -18.93 -17.93 -0.18
N PHE A 116 -19.19 -17.43 -1.39
CA PHE A 116 -18.34 -17.68 -2.55
C PHE A 116 -16.92 -17.16 -2.31
N ALA A 117 -16.78 -15.92 -1.85
CA ALA A 117 -15.47 -15.30 -1.62
C ALA A 117 -14.69 -15.98 -0.49
N GLU A 118 -15.36 -16.45 0.56
CA GLU A 118 -14.80 -17.27 1.63
C GLU A 118 -14.21 -18.58 1.08
N LEU A 119 -15.04 -19.37 0.39
CA LEU A 119 -14.60 -20.64 -0.19
C LEU A 119 -13.52 -20.44 -1.26
N ALA A 120 -13.57 -19.35 -2.03
CA ALA A 120 -12.52 -19.03 -2.98
C ALA A 120 -11.18 -18.72 -2.30
N LYS A 121 -11.17 -17.98 -1.19
CA LYS A 121 -9.96 -17.68 -0.41
C LYS A 121 -9.30 -18.93 0.15
N GLU A 122 -10.11 -19.83 0.69
CA GLU A 122 -9.62 -21.02 1.37
C GLU A 122 -9.27 -22.14 0.40
N HIS A 123 -10.07 -22.30 -0.66
CA HIS A 123 -10.04 -23.53 -1.46
C HIS A 123 -9.72 -23.32 -2.94
N SER A 124 -9.63 -22.10 -3.48
CA SER A 124 -9.27 -21.96 -4.89
C SER A 124 -7.78 -22.24 -5.15
N ASP A 125 -7.48 -23.01 -6.20
CA ASP A 125 -6.14 -23.26 -6.72
C ASP A 125 -5.59 -22.12 -7.61
N CYS A 126 -6.31 -20.99 -7.71
CA CYS A 126 -5.88 -19.78 -8.43
C CYS A 126 -5.24 -18.75 -7.48
N ALA A 127 -4.37 -17.88 -8.00
CA ALA A 127 -3.77 -16.77 -7.24
C ALA A 127 -4.80 -15.70 -6.81
N SER A 128 -5.94 -15.61 -7.52
CA SER A 128 -7.06 -14.72 -7.18
C SER A 128 -7.75 -15.11 -5.86
N HIS A 129 -7.44 -16.27 -5.27
CA HIS A 129 -7.94 -16.68 -3.95
C HIS A 129 -7.76 -15.56 -2.91
N SER A 130 -6.61 -14.90 -2.91
CA SER A 130 -6.27 -13.79 -1.99
C SER A 130 -7.26 -12.62 -2.03
N ASN A 131 -8.02 -12.48 -3.11
CA ASN A 131 -9.04 -11.47 -3.31
C ASN A 131 -10.46 -12.06 -3.47
N GLY A 132 -10.75 -13.19 -2.81
CA GLY A 132 -12.08 -13.82 -2.89
C GLY A 132 -12.43 -14.36 -4.27
N GLY A 133 -11.40 -14.71 -5.06
CA GLY A 133 -11.57 -15.22 -6.42
C GLY A 133 -11.80 -14.14 -7.48
N ASP A 134 -11.83 -12.86 -7.13
CA ASP A 134 -12.11 -11.74 -8.06
C ASP A 134 -11.04 -11.65 -9.16
N LEU A 135 -11.50 -11.68 -10.41
CA LEU A 135 -10.67 -11.57 -11.61
C LEU A 135 -10.67 -10.16 -12.20
N GLY A 136 -11.41 -9.22 -11.59
CA GLY A 136 -11.59 -7.89 -12.12
C GLY A 136 -12.45 -7.86 -13.38
N TRP A 137 -12.39 -6.74 -14.09
CA TRP A 137 -13.13 -6.52 -15.32
C TRP A 137 -12.43 -7.16 -16.51
N PHE A 138 -13.20 -7.82 -17.36
CA PHE A 138 -12.70 -8.34 -18.63
C PHE A 138 -13.73 -8.24 -19.75
N GLY A 139 -13.22 -7.96 -20.95
CA GLY A 139 -13.96 -7.98 -22.21
C GLY A 139 -13.91 -9.36 -22.87
N ARG A 140 -14.48 -9.46 -24.08
CA ARG A 140 -14.34 -10.65 -24.92
C ARG A 140 -12.89 -10.88 -25.34
N ASP A 141 -12.55 -12.14 -25.58
CA ASP A 141 -11.25 -12.67 -25.99
C ASP A 141 -10.10 -12.47 -24.97
N GLN A 142 -10.43 -12.14 -23.71
CA GLN A 142 -9.46 -12.00 -22.61
C GLN A 142 -9.37 -13.23 -21.70
N MET A 143 -10.35 -14.12 -21.75
CA MET A 143 -10.41 -15.34 -20.94
C MET A 143 -10.52 -16.59 -21.84
N GLN A 144 -10.26 -17.78 -21.29
CA GLN A 144 -10.49 -19.03 -22.03
C GLN A 144 -11.95 -19.13 -22.46
N LYS A 145 -12.21 -19.63 -23.68
CA LYS A 145 -13.53 -19.50 -24.32
C LYS A 145 -14.69 -20.06 -23.49
N ALA A 146 -14.51 -21.23 -22.89
CA ALA A 146 -15.53 -21.84 -22.03
C ALA A 146 -15.84 -20.99 -20.78
N PHE A 147 -14.81 -20.37 -20.17
CA PHE A 147 -14.97 -19.48 -19.03
C PHE A 147 -15.68 -18.18 -19.42
N GLU A 148 -15.28 -17.60 -20.55
CA GLU A 148 -15.91 -16.39 -21.09
C GLU A 148 -17.38 -16.64 -21.39
N THR A 149 -17.71 -17.63 -22.22
CA THR A 149 -19.10 -17.95 -22.58
C THR A 149 -19.95 -18.13 -21.33
N ALA A 150 -19.48 -18.95 -20.39
CA ALA A 150 -20.20 -19.16 -19.13
C ALA A 150 -20.37 -17.88 -18.30
N THR A 151 -19.41 -16.95 -18.31
CA THR A 151 -19.54 -15.69 -17.57
C THR A 151 -20.52 -14.73 -18.24
N TYR A 152 -20.51 -14.65 -19.57
CA TYR A 152 -21.39 -13.75 -20.31
C TYR A 152 -22.84 -14.24 -20.33
N ASP A 153 -23.06 -15.55 -20.28
CA ASP A 153 -24.39 -16.19 -20.22
C ASP A 153 -24.99 -16.19 -18.81
N LEU A 154 -24.20 -15.86 -17.78
CA LEU A 154 -24.70 -15.75 -16.42
C LEU A 154 -25.58 -14.50 -16.24
N GLU A 155 -26.51 -14.61 -15.29
CA GLU A 155 -27.13 -13.44 -14.68
C GLU A 155 -26.22 -12.89 -13.59
N ILE A 156 -26.27 -11.57 -13.40
CA ILE A 156 -25.45 -10.96 -12.37
C ILE A 156 -25.93 -11.37 -10.97
N GLY A 157 -25.00 -11.79 -10.12
CA GLY A 157 -25.29 -12.36 -8.80
C GLY A 157 -25.55 -13.86 -8.84
N ALA A 158 -25.54 -14.49 -10.02
CA ALA A 158 -25.68 -15.93 -10.16
C ALA A 158 -24.32 -16.65 -10.10
N VAL A 159 -24.37 -17.93 -9.73
CA VAL A 159 -23.26 -18.87 -9.75
C VAL A 159 -23.45 -19.84 -10.92
N SER A 160 -22.40 -20.09 -11.70
CA SER A 160 -22.44 -21.02 -12.83
C SER A 160 -22.66 -22.48 -12.43
N GLY A 161 -22.95 -23.31 -13.43
CA GLY A 161 -22.58 -24.72 -13.38
C GLY A 161 -21.05 -24.90 -13.29
N ILE A 162 -20.60 -26.15 -13.23
CA ILE A 162 -19.15 -26.44 -13.26
C ILE A 162 -18.66 -26.19 -14.69
N VAL A 163 -17.71 -25.27 -14.84
CA VAL A 163 -17.12 -24.88 -16.13
C VAL A 163 -15.75 -25.50 -16.25
N GLU A 164 -15.51 -26.24 -17.31
CA GLU A 164 -14.22 -26.85 -17.58
C GLU A 164 -13.36 -26.01 -18.53
N THR A 165 -12.07 -25.95 -18.24
CA THR A 165 -11.06 -25.26 -19.05
C THR A 165 -9.75 -26.02 -18.97
N ASP A 166 -8.74 -25.66 -19.78
CA ASP A 166 -7.39 -26.22 -19.66
C ASP A 166 -6.77 -25.98 -18.28
N SER A 167 -7.24 -24.98 -17.53
CA SER A 167 -6.72 -24.66 -16.21
C SER A 167 -7.31 -25.51 -15.09
N GLY A 168 -8.32 -26.34 -15.35
CA GLY A 168 -9.09 -27.09 -14.37
C GLY A 168 -10.59 -26.77 -14.46
N VAL A 169 -11.32 -27.12 -13.39
CA VAL A 169 -12.76 -26.89 -13.28
C VAL A 169 -13.05 -25.66 -12.40
N HIS A 170 -14.09 -24.90 -12.75
CA HIS A 170 -14.42 -23.62 -12.13
C HIS A 170 -15.88 -23.55 -11.72
N LEU A 171 -16.14 -22.91 -10.58
CA LEU A 171 -17.38 -22.17 -10.36
C LEU A 171 -17.12 -20.70 -10.64
N ILE A 172 -18.07 -20.03 -11.28
CA ILE A 172 -18.00 -18.62 -11.64
C ILE A 172 -19.15 -17.91 -10.94
N PHE A 173 -18.84 -16.82 -10.25
CA PHE A 173 -19.83 -15.90 -9.70
C PHE A 173 -19.77 -14.60 -10.48
N GLN A 174 -20.82 -14.30 -11.24
CA GLN A 174 -20.85 -13.03 -11.96
C GLN A 174 -21.17 -11.91 -10.99
N SER A 175 -20.19 -11.04 -10.76
CA SER A 175 -20.30 -9.97 -9.79
C SER A 175 -21.02 -8.77 -10.41
N PHE A 176 -21.79 -8.07 -9.59
CA PHE A 176 -22.41 -6.82 -10.01
C PHE A 176 -21.34 -5.76 -10.30
N PRO A 177 -21.59 -4.79 -11.21
CA PRO A 177 -20.86 -3.53 -11.27
C PRO A 177 -20.85 -2.74 -9.94
N LEU A 178 -21.53 -3.26 -8.93
CA LEU A 178 -21.64 -2.77 -7.58
C LEU A 178 -20.54 -3.33 -6.67
N GLY A 179 -19.33 -2.93 -7.02
CA GLY A 179 -18.16 -2.91 -6.16
C GLY A 179 -17.51 -1.54 -6.29
N LEU A 180 -18.28 -0.48 -6.03
CA LEU A 180 -17.73 0.80 -5.67
C LEU A 180 -16.77 0.52 -4.49
N LEU A 181 -15.47 0.61 -4.74
CA LEU A 181 -14.43 1.06 -3.81
C LEU A 181 -13.16 1.11 -4.65
N LYS A 182 -12.75 2.33 -4.98
CA LYS A 182 -11.36 2.60 -5.27
C LYS A 182 -10.54 2.13 -4.07
N GLY A 183 -9.78 1.07 -4.26
CA GLY A 183 -8.57 0.73 -3.52
C GLY A 183 -8.70 0.75 -2.00
N LYS A 184 -9.26 -0.32 -1.43
CA LYS A 184 -8.86 -0.90 -0.14
C LYS A 184 -9.19 -2.40 -0.16
N PRO A 185 -8.21 -3.32 -0.14
CA PRO A 185 -8.46 -4.62 0.49
C PRO A 185 -8.64 -4.33 1.99
N ASP A 186 -9.50 -5.06 2.68
CA ASP A 186 -9.91 -4.88 4.08
C ASP A 186 -11.06 -3.87 4.27
N LEU A 187 -12.32 -4.28 4.07
CA LEU A 187 -13.52 -3.81 4.81
C LEU A 187 -14.84 -4.45 4.28
N LEU A 188 -14.89 -5.77 4.35
CA LEU A 188 -16.07 -6.59 4.69
C LEU A 188 -15.59 -7.26 5.99
N TYR A 189 -16.06 -7.07 7.22
CA TYR A 189 -17.37 -6.82 7.79
C TYR A 189 -17.13 -6.38 9.26
N THR A 190 -17.85 -5.39 9.78
CA THR A 190 -18.11 -5.28 11.23
C THR A 190 -19.61 -5.05 11.40
N GLY A 191 -20.30 -6.05 11.95
CA GLY A 191 -21.77 -6.04 12.02
C GLY A 191 -22.40 -7.30 12.64
N ILE A 192 -21.87 -7.76 13.78
CA ILE A 192 -22.54 -8.42 14.93
C ILE A 192 -23.48 -9.63 14.67
N ALA A 193 -23.07 -10.83 15.14
CA ALA A 193 -23.81 -11.65 16.12
C ALA A 193 -22.96 -12.82 16.69
N THR A 194 -22.67 -12.70 18.00
CA THR A 194 -22.47 -13.72 19.05
C THR A 194 -22.18 -15.20 18.73
N ALA A 195 -21.10 -15.70 19.35
CA ALA A 195 -20.99 -16.91 20.19
C ALA A 195 -19.95 -17.99 19.79
N THR A 196 -19.12 -18.31 20.80
CA THR A 196 -18.46 -19.60 21.13
C THR A 196 -17.13 -20.05 20.48
N LEU A 197 -16.20 -20.34 21.40
CA LEU A 197 -15.09 -21.33 21.44
C LEU A 197 -14.02 -21.26 20.33
N ALA A 198 -12.74 -20.95 20.63
CA ALA A 198 -11.72 -21.66 21.42
C ALA A 198 -11.06 -22.87 20.72
N ALA A 199 -9.72 -22.86 20.79
CA ALA A 199 -8.76 -23.97 20.82
C ALA A 199 -8.15 -24.50 19.50
N LEU A 200 -6.81 -24.35 19.41
CA LEU A 200 -5.72 -25.35 19.17
C LEU A 200 -4.57 -24.66 18.41
N LEU A 201 -3.44 -24.27 19.02
CA LEU A 201 -2.27 -25.03 19.51
C LEU A 201 -1.54 -25.94 18.50
N ILE A 202 -0.28 -25.54 18.23
CA ILE A 202 0.95 -26.35 18.14
C ILE A 202 1.14 -27.27 16.92
N VAL A 203 2.20 -27.03 16.12
CA VAL A 203 3.38 -27.92 15.97
C VAL A 203 4.60 -27.11 15.49
N VAL A 204 5.69 -27.24 16.23
CA VAL A 204 7.06 -26.75 15.95
C VAL A 204 7.90 -27.91 15.36
N PHE A 205 8.95 -27.56 14.60
CA PHE A 205 10.12 -28.36 14.17
C PHE A 205 9.95 -29.29 12.95
N ASN A 206 10.57 -28.95 11.82
CA ASN A 206 11.94 -29.40 11.46
C ASN A 206 12.33 -28.90 10.05
N ARG A 207 13.26 -27.94 9.94
CA ARG A 207 13.92 -27.61 8.67
C ARG A 207 15.20 -28.42 8.55
N LYS A 208 15.16 -29.49 7.75
CA LYS A 208 16.37 -30.05 7.12
C LYS A 208 16.51 -29.50 5.71
N THR A 209 17.69 -28.95 5.48
CA THR A 209 18.27 -28.47 4.23
C THR A 209 18.11 -29.46 3.08
N VAL A 210 17.57 -29.03 1.93
CA VAL A 210 17.77 -29.68 0.62
C VAL A 210 17.89 -28.62 -0.46
N ALA A 211 18.77 -28.91 -1.41
CA ALA A 211 19.49 -28.04 -2.33
C ALA A 211 18.66 -27.31 -3.40
N LYS A 212 19.22 -26.17 -3.86
CA LYS A 212 18.86 -25.47 -5.10
C LYS A 212 18.91 -26.43 -6.31
N PRO A 213 17.90 -26.44 -7.18
CA PRO A 213 18.05 -26.93 -8.55
C PRO A 213 18.38 -25.79 -9.52
N ALA A 214 19.25 -26.16 -10.45
CA ALA A 214 19.84 -25.48 -11.59
C ALA A 214 19.01 -24.44 -12.37
N GLU A 215 19.74 -23.42 -12.82
CA GLU A 215 19.38 -22.47 -13.87
C GLU A 215 19.03 -23.18 -15.19
N THR A 216 18.00 -22.70 -15.88
CA THR A 216 17.75 -22.95 -17.30
C THR A 216 17.48 -21.62 -18.02
N PRO A 217 17.76 -21.55 -19.34
CA PRO A 217 18.48 -20.44 -19.93
C PRO A 217 17.63 -19.21 -20.26
N LYS A 218 18.30 -18.06 -20.19
CA LYS A 218 17.84 -16.71 -20.53
C LYS A 218 17.20 -16.66 -21.92
N THR A 219 15.92 -16.33 -21.98
CA THR A 219 15.28 -15.74 -23.16
C THR A 219 15.40 -14.22 -23.10
N ASP A 220 15.41 -13.61 -24.28
CA ASP A 220 16.10 -12.37 -24.60
C ASP A 220 15.84 -11.16 -23.69
N LYS A 221 16.93 -10.46 -23.36
CA LYS A 221 16.90 -9.15 -22.70
C LYS A 221 16.12 -8.17 -23.58
N PRO A 222 15.14 -7.43 -23.06
CA PRO A 222 14.63 -6.27 -23.78
C PRO A 222 15.81 -5.31 -24.00
N THR A 223 16.05 -4.98 -25.26
CA THR A 223 17.01 -3.97 -25.69
C THR A 223 16.77 -2.68 -24.91
N LYS A 224 17.82 -2.17 -24.25
CA LYS A 224 17.79 -0.86 -23.59
C LYS A 224 17.35 0.17 -24.63
N GLU A 225 16.15 0.72 -24.47
CA GLU A 225 15.83 2.00 -25.11
C GLU A 225 16.85 3.00 -24.57
N VAL A 226 17.71 3.49 -25.45
CA VAL A 226 18.69 4.53 -25.14
C VAL A 226 17.90 5.78 -24.78
N ARG A 227 17.84 6.10 -23.48
CA ARG A 227 17.34 7.39 -23.02
C ARG A 227 18.20 8.46 -23.68
N VAL A 228 17.59 9.33 -24.47
CA VAL A 228 18.28 10.47 -25.08
C VAL A 228 18.89 11.27 -23.93
N ARG A 229 20.23 11.33 -23.87
CA ARG A 229 20.95 12.17 -22.92
C ARG A 229 20.38 13.58 -23.01
N SER A 230 19.76 14.06 -21.93
CA SER A 230 19.45 15.48 -21.87
C SER A 230 20.79 16.20 -21.91
N GLY A 231 20.98 17.15 -22.81
CA GLY A 231 22.24 17.89 -22.97
C GLY A 231 22.56 18.82 -21.80
N LYS A 232 22.05 18.54 -20.59
CA LYS A 232 22.26 19.35 -19.40
C LYS A 232 23.65 19.06 -18.84
N MET A 233 24.45 20.12 -18.73
CA MET A 233 25.74 20.05 -18.06
C MET A 233 25.55 19.85 -16.55
N ALA A 234 26.52 19.20 -15.91
CA ALA A 234 26.55 19.13 -14.47
C ALA A 234 26.56 20.55 -13.87
N PRO A 235 25.81 20.80 -12.80
CA PRO A 235 25.78 22.09 -12.13
C PRO A 235 27.19 22.42 -11.60
N PRO A 236 27.61 23.70 -11.59
CA PRO A 236 28.90 24.09 -11.04
C PRO A 236 29.07 23.58 -9.59
N ALA A 237 30.28 23.15 -9.23
CA ALA A 237 30.54 22.69 -7.86
C ALA A 237 30.20 23.81 -6.85
N GLY A 238 29.50 23.47 -5.77
CA GLY A 238 29.06 24.41 -4.73
C GLY A 238 27.84 25.27 -5.10
N SER A 239 27.26 25.09 -6.29
CA SER A 239 25.99 25.77 -6.66
C SER A 239 24.76 25.13 -6.02
N ILE A 240 24.86 23.87 -5.57
CA ILE A 240 23.79 23.13 -4.91
C ILE A 240 24.18 22.87 -3.47
N LYS A 241 23.24 23.12 -2.55
CA LYS A 241 23.45 22.96 -1.12
C LYS A 241 22.35 22.12 -0.48
N VAL A 242 22.66 21.54 0.67
CA VAL A 242 21.66 20.95 1.56
C VAL A 242 20.86 22.08 2.21
N ALA A 243 19.58 22.20 1.88
CA ALA A 243 18.70 23.22 2.41
C ALA A 243 18.00 22.78 3.71
N LYS A 244 17.65 21.49 3.80
CA LYS A 244 16.94 20.93 4.96
C LYS A 244 17.22 19.44 5.11
N LEU A 245 17.28 18.99 6.36
CA LEU A 245 17.35 17.58 6.72
C LEU A 245 16.14 17.19 7.54
N LEU A 246 15.52 16.07 7.17
CA LEU A 246 14.35 15.52 7.82
C LEU A 246 14.59 14.04 8.15
N VAL A 247 14.55 13.72 9.44
CA VAL A 247 14.50 12.34 9.92
C VAL A 247 13.06 12.03 10.27
N HIS A 248 12.55 10.85 9.94
CA HIS A 248 11.20 10.43 10.29
C HIS A 248 11.26 9.21 11.22
N PRO A 249 11.46 9.39 12.54
CA PRO A 249 11.77 8.28 13.44
C PRO A 249 10.71 7.18 13.46
N ILE A 250 9.44 7.60 13.47
CA ILE A 250 8.29 6.71 13.42
C ILE A 250 7.68 6.77 12.02
N LYS A 251 7.55 5.61 11.37
CA LYS A 251 6.90 5.49 10.07
C LYS A 251 5.53 6.16 10.08
N SER A 252 5.25 6.96 9.04
CA SER A 252 4.01 7.72 8.85
C SER A 252 3.76 8.90 9.80
N CYS A 253 4.54 9.08 10.86
CA CYS A 253 4.40 10.24 11.77
C CYS A 253 5.17 11.47 11.25
N ARG A 254 5.08 12.59 11.98
CA ARG A 254 5.80 13.83 11.64
C ARG A 254 7.31 13.60 11.53
N GLY A 255 7.96 14.32 10.61
CA GLY A 255 9.42 14.36 10.52
C GLY A 255 10.01 15.33 11.53
N THR A 256 11.18 15.01 12.06
CA THR A 256 12.01 15.86 12.90
C THR A 256 13.03 16.56 11.99
N SER A 257 12.99 17.90 11.96
CA SER A 257 14.03 18.69 11.29
C SER A 257 15.29 18.70 12.13
N VAL A 258 16.44 18.48 11.50
CA VAL A 258 17.75 18.46 12.17
C VAL A 258 18.75 19.34 11.41
N GLN A 259 19.78 19.83 12.11
CA GLN A 259 20.86 20.60 11.47
C GLN A 259 21.94 19.71 10.88
N SER A 260 22.13 18.52 11.46
CA SER A 260 23.10 17.53 10.99
C SER A 260 22.57 16.13 11.30
N ALA A 261 22.95 15.16 10.48
CA ALA A 261 22.63 13.75 10.67
C ALA A 261 23.72 12.86 10.09
N ARG A 262 24.04 11.77 10.82
CA ARG A 262 24.82 10.68 10.26
C ARG A 262 23.95 9.84 9.32
N TYR A 263 24.51 9.40 8.20
CA TYR A 263 23.89 8.46 7.29
C TYR A 263 24.76 7.20 7.15
N THR A 264 24.10 6.09 6.83
CA THR A 264 24.69 4.78 6.55
C THR A 264 24.07 4.22 5.27
N PRO A 265 24.54 3.07 4.75
CA PRO A 265 23.87 2.38 3.65
C PRO A 265 22.40 2.00 3.94
N LYS A 266 21.95 2.05 5.22
CA LYS A 266 20.57 1.77 5.65
C LYS A 266 19.69 3.03 5.79
N GLY A 267 20.27 4.21 5.59
CA GLY A 267 19.58 5.51 5.60
C GLY A 267 20.17 6.46 6.65
N MET A 268 19.46 7.57 6.90
CA MET A 268 19.81 8.45 8.01
C MET A 268 19.62 7.75 9.35
N GLU A 269 20.51 8.03 10.30
CA GLU A 269 20.43 7.48 11.65
C GLU A 269 19.10 7.92 12.32
N GLY A 270 18.44 6.96 12.97
CA GLY A 270 17.12 7.16 13.57
C GLY A 270 15.94 7.11 12.59
N ASP A 271 16.17 7.08 11.27
CA ASP A 271 15.09 7.16 10.29
C ASP A 271 14.28 5.86 10.17
N ARG A 272 12.96 5.96 10.35
CA ARG A 272 11.98 4.84 10.33
C ARG A 272 12.47 3.62 11.12
N ARG A 273 13.11 3.85 12.28
CA ARG A 273 13.47 2.80 13.25
C ARG A 273 12.27 2.31 14.04
N PHE A 274 11.20 3.08 14.05
CA PHE A 274 9.96 2.75 14.73
C PHE A 274 8.80 2.70 13.73
N CYS A 275 7.79 1.89 14.04
CA CYS A 275 6.50 1.91 13.36
C CYS A 275 5.36 1.69 14.36
N ILE A 276 4.14 2.03 13.96
CA ILE A 276 2.94 1.76 14.74
C ILE A 276 2.21 0.62 14.05
N ILE A 277 1.91 -0.43 14.78
CA ILE A 277 1.23 -1.63 14.27
C ILE A 277 -0.09 -1.82 14.98
N ASP A 278 -1.06 -2.43 14.30
CA ASP A 278 -2.27 -2.91 14.95
C ASP A 278 -1.92 -4.09 15.89
N ALA A 279 -2.46 -4.09 17.11
CA ALA A 279 -2.08 -5.08 18.12
C ALA A 279 -2.72 -6.45 17.89
N THR A 280 -3.82 -6.51 17.14
CA THR A 280 -4.57 -7.75 16.86
C THR A 280 -4.09 -8.44 15.60
N ASN A 281 -3.66 -7.65 14.62
CA ASN A 281 -3.04 -8.11 13.40
C ASN A 281 -1.83 -7.19 13.15
N PRO A 282 -0.58 -7.66 13.25
CA PRO A 282 0.64 -6.82 13.30
C PRO A 282 1.00 -6.13 11.97
N LYS A 283 0.00 -5.67 11.23
CA LYS A 283 0.09 -4.78 10.08
C LYS A 283 0.41 -3.37 10.54
N VAL A 284 1.37 -2.76 9.85
CA VAL A 284 1.77 -1.38 10.06
C VAL A 284 0.66 -0.43 9.64
N ILE A 285 0.25 0.45 10.56
CA ILE A 285 -0.73 1.49 10.29
C ILE A 285 -0.04 2.64 9.57
N THR A 286 -0.67 3.18 8.53
CA THR A 286 -0.08 4.28 7.76
C THR A 286 -0.94 5.54 7.75
N ALA A 287 -0.31 6.69 7.55
CA ALA A 287 -1.01 7.97 7.43
C ALA A 287 -1.91 8.05 6.18
N ARG A 288 -1.78 7.10 5.24
CA ARG A 288 -2.75 6.93 4.13
C ARG A 288 -4.13 6.52 4.64
N GLU A 289 -4.13 5.67 5.68
CA GLU A 289 -5.31 5.08 6.34
C GLU A 289 -5.79 5.97 7.48
N VAL A 290 -4.86 6.46 8.32
CA VAL A 290 -5.13 7.29 9.50
C VAL A 290 -4.34 8.61 9.40
N PRO A 291 -4.87 9.64 8.70
CA PRO A 291 -4.14 10.89 8.44
C PRO A 291 -3.60 11.59 9.69
N LYS A 292 -4.33 11.56 10.82
CA LYS A 292 -3.92 12.17 12.10
C LYS A 292 -2.60 11.64 12.66
N MET A 293 -2.03 10.57 12.12
CA MET A 293 -0.68 10.11 12.46
C MET A 293 0.39 11.18 12.21
N VAL A 294 0.23 12.04 11.20
CA VAL A 294 1.20 13.10 10.91
C VAL A 294 1.26 14.18 12.00
N LEU A 295 0.30 14.20 12.92
CA LEU A 295 0.27 15.10 14.07
C LEU A 295 1.01 14.54 15.28
N ILE A 296 1.32 13.24 15.28
CA ILE A 296 2.22 12.64 16.26
C ILE A 296 3.62 13.19 15.97
N THR A 297 4.21 13.84 16.97
CA THR A 297 5.43 14.64 16.82
C THR A 297 6.58 14.02 17.59
N PRO A 298 7.48 13.28 16.92
CA PRO A 298 8.70 12.76 17.51
C PRO A 298 9.77 13.86 17.58
N ARG A 299 10.50 13.90 18.69
CA ARG A 299 11.69 14.73 18.90
C ARG A 299 12.85 13.84 19.31
N ILE A 300 13.97 14.01 18.63
CA ILE A 300 15.20 13.26 18.86
C ILE A 300 16.02 14.02 19.89
N GLN A 301 16.35 13.38 21.01
CA GLN A 301 17.27 13.88 22.02
C GLN A 301 18.45 12.92 22.09
N VAL A 302 19.57 13.32 21.49
CA VAL A 302 20.79 12.50 21.48
C VAL A 302 21.53 12.70 22.81
N ASP A 303 21.97 11.59 23.39
CA ASP A 303 22.89 11.57 24.52
C ASP A 303 23.86 10.41 24.30
N GLU A 304 25.07 10.72 23.81
CA GLU A 304 26.11 9.71 23.55
C GLU A 304 26.69 9.09 24.83
N SER A 305 26.42 9.69 26.00
CA SER A 305 26.80 9.09 27.29
C SER A 305 25.80 8.05 27.79
N SER A 306 24.58 8.07 27.25
CA SER A 306 23.55 7.07 27.54
C SER A 306 23.83 5.76 26.79
N PRO A 307 23.74 4.58 27.44
CA PRO A 307 23.85 3.31 26.75
C PRO A 307 22.76 3.08 25.70
N ASP A 308 21.64 3.80 25.80
CA ASP A 308 20.58 3.79 24.80
C ASP A 308 20.68 4.95 23.78
N GLY A 309 21.78 5.69 23.81
CA GLY A 309 22.07 6.78 22.88
C GLY A 309 21.13 7.99 22.95
N GLY A 310 20.36 8.12 24.03
CA GLY A 310 19.39 9.19 24.26
C GLY A 310 17.94 8.74 24.16
N LEU A 311 17.03 9.69 23.91
CA LEU A 311 15.59 9.48 23.95
C LEU A 311 14.91 9.93 22.65
N LEU A 312 13.90 9.16 22.23
CA LEU A 312 12.87 9.63 21.32
C LEU A 312 11.66 10.06 22.16
N VAL A 313 11.43 11.37 22.22
CA VAL A 313 10.28 11.96 22.91
C VAL A 313 9.13 12.14 21.93
N VAL A 314 7.97 11.57 22.23
CA VAL A 314 6.80 11.60 21.37
C VAL A 314 5.69 12.42 22.04
N SER A 315 5.17 13.38 21.29
CA SER A 315 4.10 14.29 21.72
C SER A 315 2.94 14.29 20.73
N PHE A 316 1.80 14.79 21.19
CA PHE A 316 0.53 14.81 20.47
C PHE A 316 -0.06 16.23 20.48
N PRO A 317 -1.07 16.52 19.63
CA PRO A 317 -1.85 17.75 19.75
C PRO A 317 -2.42 17.93 21.16
N GLU A 318 -2.47 19.17 21.66
CA GLU A 318 -2.93 19.47 23.02
C GLU A 318 -4.38 19.02 23.28
N ASP A 319 -5.23 19.12 22.26
CA ASP A 319 -6.64 18.72 22.27
C ASP A 319 -6.86 17.20 22.17
N SER A 320 -5.78 16.41 21.98
CA SER A 320 -5.88 14.95 21.90
C SER A 320 -6.14 14.26 23.24
N GLY A 321 -5.91 14.96 24.36
CA GLY A 321 -5.97 14.39 25.71
C GLY A 321 -4.95 13.26 25.97
N CYS A 322 -3.94 13.10 25.10
CA CYS A 322 -2.88 12.12 25.24
C CYS A 322 -1.63 12.76 25.85
N GLU A 323 -1.01 12.07 26.82
CA GLU A 323 0.24 12.51 27.40
C GLU A 323 1.43 12.25 26.46
N SER A 324 2.52 12.97 26.65
CA SER A 324 3.78 12.65 25.96
C SER A 324 4.45 11.45 26.62
N PHE A 325 5.17 10.66 25.83
CA PHE A 325 6.00 9.57 26.34
C PHE A 325 7.40 9.64 25.73
N SER A 326 8.34 8.92 26.32
CA SER A 326 9.69 8.75 25.77
C SER A 326 10.07 7.28 25.71
N VAL A 327 10.78 6.91 24.65
CA VAL A 327 11.43 5.61 24.49
C VAL A 327 12.93 5.82 24.24
N PRO A 328 13.78 4.83 24.54
CA PRO A 328 15.19 4.94 24.23
C PRO A 328 15.39 5.08 22.71
N LEU A 329 16.34 5.94 22.30
CA LEU A 329 16.56 6.28 20.89
C LEU A 329 17.27 5.14 20.13
N ARG A 330 18.27 4.54 20.77
CA ARG A 330 19.06 3.39 20.33
C ARG A 330 19.13 2.36 21.46
N PRO A 331 18.01 1.68 21.79
CA PRO A 331 17.95 0.69 22.86
C PRO A 331 19.14 -0.28 22.84
N SER A 332 19.83 -0.40 23.97
CA SER A 332 20.91 -1.37 24.19
C SER A 332 20.39 -2.80 24.16
N GLU A 333 21.28 -3.79 24.06
CA GLU A 333 20.89 -5.21 24.13
C GLU A 333 20.21 -5.55 25.46
N GLU A 334 20.67 -4.94 26.56
CA GLU A 334 20.06 -5.08 27.88
C GLU A 334 18.61 -4.56 27.87
N THR A 335 18.40 -3.35 27.34
CA THR A 335 17.07 -2.75 27.19
C THR A 335 16.17 -3.63 26.32
N LEU A 336 16.65 -4.08 25.16
CA LEU A 336 15.88 -4.93 24.24
C LEU A 336 15.52 -6.28 24.84
N SER A 337 16.36 -6.84 25.71
CA SER A 337 16.08 -8.12 26.39
C SER A 337 14.84 -8.06 27.28
N THR A 338 14.45 -6.87 27.72
CA THR A 338 13.24 -6.65 28.52
C THR A 338 11.98 -6.47 27.67
N TRP A 339 12.13 -6.29 26.36
CA TRP A 339 11.01 -6.02 25.45
C TRP A 339 10.56 -7.29 24.74
N THR A 340 9.26 -7.38 24.45
CA THR A 340 8.71 -8.52 23.70
C THR A 340 9.08 -8.40 22.22
N LEU A 341 9.82 -9.38 21.70
CA LEU A 341 10.08 -9.53 20.27
C LEU A 341 8.83 -10.09 19.57
N LEU A 342 8.25 -9.28 18.69
CA LEU A 342 7.17 -9.67 17.81
C LEU A 342 7.72 -10.06 16.43
N LYS A 343 7.29 -11.22 15.94
CA LYS A 343 7.55 -11.69 14.58
C LYS A 343 6.34 -11.41 13.68
N ASN A 344 6.58 -11.39 12.38
CA ASN A 344 5.56 -11.24 11.33
C ASN A 344 4.88 -9.86 11.26
N ILE A 345 5.62 -8.78 11.49
CA ILE A 345 5.14 -7.43 11.21
C ILE A 345 4.98 -7.25 9.69
N ILE A 346 3.79 -6.89 9.25
CA ILE A 346 3.44 -6.72 7.83
C ILE A 346 3.45 -5.24 7.48
N ILE A 347 4.37 -4.79 6.62
CA ILE A 347 4.31 -3.39 6.14
C ILE A 347 3.31 -3.26 4.98
N TRP A 348 3.38 -4.15 4.00
CA TRP A 348 2.42 -4.36 2.92
C TRP A 348 2.48 -5.82 2.46
N PRO A 349 1.44 -6.36 1.81
CA PRO A 349 1.32 -7.80 1.55
C PRO A 349 2.49 -8.43 0.78
N GLU A 350 3.10 -7.67 -0.14
CA GLU A 350 4.22 -8.14 -0.97
C GLU A 350 5.57 -8.07 -0.25
N CYS A 351 5.64 -7.37 0.89
CA CYS A 351 6.85 -7.31 1.70
C CYS A 351 6.96 -8.59 2.54
N ALA A 352 8.16 -9.19 2.54
CA ALA A 352 8.47 -10.24 3.52
C ALA A 352 8.19 -9.73 4.95
N PRO A 353 7.56 -10.54 5.82
CA PRO A 353 7.26 -10.12 7.18
C PRO A 353 8.56 -9.79 7.93
N LEU A 354 8.51 -8.75 8.75
CA LEU A 354 9.63 -8.28 9.54
C LEU A 354 9.44 -8.59 11.02
N ASP A 355 10.46 -8.30 11.80
CA ASP A 355 10.39 -8.33 13.24
C ASP A 355 10.54 -6.94 13.88
N GLY A 356 10.06 -6.85 15.10
CA GLY A 356 10.17 -5.66 15.92
C GLY A 356 9.86 -5.91 17.37
N TYR A 357 10.43 -5.09 18.24
CA TYR A 357 10.22 -5.15 19.68
C TYR A 357 9.08 -4.21 20.07
N ILE A 358 8.16 -4.67 20.91
CA ILE A 358 7.11 -3.81 21.48
C ILE A 358 7.77 -2.88 22.49
N CYS A 359 7.77 -1.58 22.20
CA CYS A 359 8.46 -0.59 23.01
C CYS A 359 7.81 -0.44 24.39
N GLN A 360 8.67 -0.31 25.41
CA GLN A 360 8.28 0.08 26.76
C GLN A 360 8.71 1.52 27.05
N SER A 361 8.08 2.14 28.05
CA SER A 361 8.41 3.50 28.47
C SER A 361 9.79 3.53 29.11
N SER A 362 10.56 4.58 28.84
CA SER A 362 11.81 4.86 29.57
C SER A 362 11.55 5.30 31.02
N VAL A 363 10.32 5.66 31.38
CA VAL A 363 9.94 6.15 32.71
C VAL A 363 9.21 5.06 33.48
N LYS A 364 9.80 4.59 34.59
CA LYS A 364 9.21 3.56 35.44
C LYS A 364 7.87 4.02 36.03
N GLY A 365 6.83 3.22 35.85
CA GLY A 365 5.48 3.51 36.36
C GLY A 365 4.63 4.44 35.48
N ALA A 366 5.19 4.97 34.40
CA ALA A 366 4.41 5.68 33.39
C ALA A 366 3.67 4.70 32.46
N PRO A 367 2.55 5.11 31.85
CA PRO A 367 1.88 4.32 30.83
C PRO A 367 2.83 3.95 29.69
N SER A 368 2.68 2.74 29.18
CA SER A 368 3.46 2.26 28.05
C SER A 368 3.16 3.10 26.78
N PRO A 369 4.12 3.22 25.85
CA PRO A 369 3.88 3.86 24.55
C PRO A 369 2.66 3.27 23.82
N SER A 370 2.44 1.96 23.96
CA SER A 370 1.31 1.25 23.35
C SER A 370 -0.04 1.67 23.95
N GLU A 371 -0.13 1.90 25.26
CA GLU A 371 -1.36 2.37 25.91
C GLU A 371 -1.71 3.80 25.47
N VAL A 372 -0.73 4.71 25.48
CA VAL A 372 -0.93 6.10 25.05
C VAL A 372 -1.34 6.17 23.58
N LEU A 373 -0.67 5.41 22.70
CA LEU A 373 -1.06 5.34 21.30
C LEU A 373 -2.43 4.68 21.13
N SER A 374 -2.76 3.62 21.86
CA SER A 374 -4.08 2.98 21.76
C SER A 374 -5.21 3.97 22.11
N LYS A 375 -4.99 4.82 23.13
CA LYS A 375 -5.89 5.95 23.44
C LYS A 375 -5.99 6.92 22.26
N TYR A 376 -4.86 7.35 21.70
CA TYR A 376 -4.85 8.29 20.57
C TYR A 376 -5.56 7.72 19.32
N PHE A 377 -5.41 6.44 19.03
CA PHE A 377 -6.02 5.79 17.86
C PHE A 377 -7.47 5.35 18.10
N GLY A 378 -7.89 5.17 19.35
CA GLY A 378 -9.20 4.63 19.70
C GLY A 378 -9.31 3.12 19.44
N LYS A 379 -8.18 2.42 19.29
CA LYS A 379 -8.10 0.97 19.09
C LYS A 379 -6.74 0.44 19.57
N PRO A 380 -6.62 -0.87 19.91
CA PRO A 380 -5.36 -1.46 20.33
C PRO A 380 -4.26 -1.36 19.26
N VAL A 381 -3.14 -0.73 19.61
CA VAL A 381 -1.94 -0.61 18.76
C VAL A 381 -0.67 -0.77 19.59
N HIS A 382 0.43 -1.13 18.93
CA HIS A 382 1.76 -1.12 19.53
C HIS A 382 2.68 -0.13 18.83
N LEU A 383 3.54 0.52 19.62
CA LEU A 383 4.78 1.09 19.09
C LEU A 383 5.81 -0.03 18.97
N SER A 384 6.34 -0.23 17.77
CA SER A 384 7.34 -1.25 17.51
C SER A 384 8.66 -0.61 17.10
N TYR A 385 9.74 -0.98 17.79
CA TYR A 385 11.11 -0.69 17.37
C TYR A 385 11.64 -1.81 16.48
N LYS A 386 12.41 -1.46 15.46
CA LYS A 386 12.87 -2.41 14.45
C LYS A 386 13.73 -3.52 15.07
N GLY A 387 13.38 -4.77 14.75
CA GLY A 387 14.13 -5.95 15.17
C GLY A 387 15.40 -6.21 14.33
N PRO A 388 16.10 -7.32 14.55
CA PRO A 388 17.35 -7.63 13.85
C PRO A 388 17.21 -7.83 12.33
N ASP A 389 16.07 -8.35 11.84
CA ASP A 389 15.93 -8.75 10.43
C ASP A 389 15.63 -7.57 9.51
N LEU A 390 16.62 -7.05 8.77
CA LEU A 390 16.42 -5.89 7.88
C LEU A 390 15.56 -6.25 6.67
N ARG A 391 14.84 -5.24 6.15
CA ARG A 391 14.08 -5.38 4.91
C ARG A 391 15.03 -5.30 3.73
N ALA A 392 15.12 -6.37 2.94
CA ALA A 392 15.80 -6.33 1.66
C ALA A 392 15.07 -5.37 0.70
N ILE A 393 15.84 -4.61 -0.05
CA ILE A 393 15.31 -3.70 -1.07
C ILE A 393 15.40 -4.38 -2.44
N GLU A 394 14.35 -4.22 -3.23
CA GLU A 394 14.30 -4.71 -4.61
C GLU A 394 15.25 -3.93 -5.52
N ALA A 395 15.82 -4.63 -6.49
CA ALA A 395 16.62 -4.02 -7.54
C ALA A 395 15.75 -3.14 -8.45
N THR A 396 16.37 -2.14 -9.09
CA THR A 396 15.67 -1.27 -10.04
C THR A 396 16.00 -1.64 -11.48
N TYR A 397 15.22 -1.11 -12.43
CA TYR A 397 15.46 -1.33 -13.86
C TYR A 397 16.90 -0.96 -14.27
N ASP A 398 17.38 0.20 -13.80
CA ASP A 398 18.73 0.69 -14.11
C ASP A 398 19.83 0.04 -13.26
N PHE A 399 19.48 -0.49 -12.08
CA PHE A 399 20.41 -1.15 -11.15
C PHE A 399 19.92 -2.57 -10.79
N PRO A 400 19.95 -3.53 -11.72
CA PRO A 400 19.45 -4.89 -11.51
C PRO A 400 20.24 -5.70 -10.46
N ASP A 401 21.49 -5.29 -10.19
CA ASP A 401 22.38 -5.93 -9.22
C ASP A 401 22.40 -5.20 -7.87
N LEU A 402 21.52 -4.21 -7.67
CA LEU A 402 21.44 -3.43 -6.43
C LEU A 402 21.17 -4.34 -5.22
N LYS A 403 22.05 -4.24 -4.22
CA LYS A 403 21.89 -4.89 -2.91
C LYS A 403 21.85 -3.82 -1.84
N ALA A 404 20.66 -3.58 -1.31
CA ALA A 404 20.45 -2.61 -0.25
C ALA A 404 19.46 -3.14 0.77
N ASN A 405 19.48 -2.54 1.96
CA ASN A 405 18.58 -2.87 3.04
C ASN A 405 17.95 -1.58 3.61
N ALA A 406 16.76 -1.72 4.17
CA ALA A 406 16.05 -0.69 4.89
C ALA A 406 15.53 -1.22 6.22
N TYR A 407 15.14 -0.29 7.08
CA TYR A 407 14.31 -0.54 8.25
C TYR A 407 12.83 -0.54 7.81
N PHE A 408 12.00 0.35 8.38
CA PHE A 408 10.59 0.48 8.01
C PHE A 408 10.32 1.53 6.92
N GLN A 409 11.35 2.04 6.22
CA GLN A 409 11.15 2.84 5.00
C GLN A 409 10.31 2.07 3.96
N ASP A 410 9.55 2.76 3.12
CA ASP A 410 8.78 2.11 2.04
C ASP A 410 9.68 1.60 0.92
N MET A 411 10.52 2.47 0.35
CA MET A 411 11.32 2.12 -0.82
C MET A 411 12.79 1.99 -0.43
N TYR A 412 13.54 3.09 -0.46
CA TYR A 412 15.00 3.11 -0.33
C TYR A 412 15.46 3.85 0.93
N PRO A 413 16.76 3.74 1.30
CA PRO A 413 17.33 4.33 2.51
C PRO A 413 17.17 5.83 2.62
N LEU A 414 17.27 6.54 1.49
CA LEU A 414 17.14 8.00 1.42
C LEU A 414 16.16 8.41 0.32
N LEU A 415 15.48 9.53 0.54
CA LEU A 415 14.76 10.28 -0.48
C LEU A 415 15.36 11.69 -0.60
N ILE A 416 15.76 12.06 -1.81
CA ILE A 416 16.35 13.35 -2.14
C ILE A 416 15.34 14.16 -2.96
N LEU A 417 15.21 15.45 -2.68
CA LEU A 417 14.26 16.33 -3.37
C LEU A 417 14.74 17.79 -3.37
N SER A 418 14.70 18.47 -4.52
CA SER A 418 14.89 19.92 -4.58
C SER A 418 13.72 20.67 -3.89
N GLU A 419 14.03 21.72 -3.12
CA GLU A 419 13.04 22.59 -2.50
C GLU A 419 12.19 23.36 -3.51
N GLU A 420 12.78 23.72 -4.65
CA GLU A 420 12.15 24.43 -5.75
C GLU A 420 11.07 23.59 -6.45
N SER A 421 11.10 22.27 -6.25
CA SER A 421 10.07 21.35 -6.76
C SER A 421 8.68 21.64 -6.18
N ALA A 422 8.59 22.08 -4.92
CA ALA A 422 7.30 22.34 -4.30
C ALA A 422 6.60 23.60 -4.87
N PRO A 423 7.29 24.76 -5.02
CA PRO A 423 6.78 25.89 -5.79
C PRO A 423 6.38 25.54 -7.23
N ALA A 424 7.16 24.71 -7.93
CA ALA A 424 6.78 24.27 -9.28
C ALA A 424 5.47 23.46 -9.29
N VAL A 425 5.17 22.71 -8.22
CA VAL A 425 3.84 22.07 -8.05
C VAL A 425 2.76 23.12 -7.76
N ASP A 426 3.06 24.14 -6.96
CA ASP A 426 2.12 25.25 -6.69
C ASP A 426 1.68 25.97 -7.96
N GLU A 427 2.61 26.27 -8.87
CA GLU A 427 2.33 26.86 -10.18
C GLU A 427 1.32 26.05 -10.99
N GLN A 428 1.41 24.72 -10.91
CA GLN A 428 0.47 23.80 -11.58
C GLN A 428 -0.88 23.70 -10.85
N ILE A 429 -0.95 24.04 -9.57
CA ILE A 429 -2.18 24.06 -8.77
C ILE A 429 -3.01 25.31 -9.08
N ARG A 430 -2.38 26.50 -9.16
CA ARG A 430 -3.07 27.80 -9.31
C ARG A 430 -4.15 27.82 -10.41
N PRO A 431 -3.91 27.38 -11.66
CA PRO A 431 -4.93 27.43 -12.72
C PRO A 431 -6.09 26.44 -12.52
N LEU A 432 -5.97 25.52 -11.55
CA LEU A 432 -6.96 24.49 -11.26
C LEU A 432 -7.80 24.77 -10.01
N VAL A 433 -7.56 25.88 -9.30
CA VAL A 433 -8.36 26.30 -8.15
C VAL A 433 -9.83 26.47 -8.56
N GLY A 434 -10.74 25.99 -7.71
CA GLY A 434 -12.18 25.90 -7.98
C GLY A 434 -12.57 24.74 -8.91
N LYS A 435 -11.62 23.95 -9.41
CA LYS A 435 -11.86 22.87 -10.40
C LYS A 435 -11.32 21.53 -9.91
N GLN A 436 -11.90 20.43 -10.40
CA GLN A 436 -11.36 19.06 -10.26
C GLN A 436 -11.10 18.59 -8.81
N GLY A 437 -11.80 19.19 -7.83
CA GLY A 437 -11.64 18.91 -6.41
C GLY A 437 -10.52 19.68 -5.72
N ILE A 438 -10.04 20.76 -6.32
CA ILE A 438 -9.10 21.72 -5.73
C ILE A 438 -9.92 22.93 -5.28
N ASN A 439 -10.00 23.16 -3.97
CA ASN A 439 -10.82 24.22 -3.39
C ASN A 439 -10.08 25.56 -3.31
N GLU A 440 -10.82 26.64 -3.01
CA GLU A 440 -10.33 28.03 -2.99
C GLU A 440 -9.12 28.26 -2.07
N ARG A 441 -8.95 27.45 -1.02
CA ARG A 441 -7.82 27.57 -0.09
C ARG A 441 -6.46 27.46 -0.81
N TRP A 442 -6.43 26.78 -1.96
CA TRP A 442 -5.24 26.58 -2.78
C TRP A 442 -4.92 27.77 -3.71
N GLY A 443 -5.71 28.85 -3.68
CA GLY A 443 -5.33 30.13 -4.29
C GLY A 443 -4.05 30.69 -3.67
N ASP A 444 -3.96 30.65 -2.34
CA ASP A 444 -2.83 31.20 -1.58
C ASP A 444 -1.98 30.13 -0.86
N ALA A 445 -2.55 28.95 -0.58
CA ALA A 445 -1.81 27.90 0.10
C ALA A 445 -0.64 27.38 -0.73
N LYS A 446 0.42 26.96 -0.04
CA LYS A 446 1.64 26.40 -0.64
C LYS A 446 1.78 24.92 -0.31
N VAL A 447 2.22 24.12 -1.26
CA VAL A 447 2.60 22.73 -1.03
C VAL A 447 3.86 22.72 -0.17
N ARG A 448 3.72 22.18 1.04
CA ARG A 448 4.85 21.94 1.94
C ARG A 448 5.68 20.76 1.45
N ILE A 449 7.00 20.90 1.41
CA ILE A 449 7.91 19.84 0.96
C ILE A 449 7.83 18.59 1.84
N GLU A 450 7.49 18.76 3.12
CA GLU A 450 7.30 17.70 4.11
C GLU A 450 6.19 16.71 3.72
N ARG A 451 5.24 17.12 2.85
CA ARG A 451 4.23 16.22 2.27
C ARG A 451 4.88 15.07 1.49
N PHE A 452 6.04 15.32 0.87
CA PHE A 452 6.80 14.30 0.13
C PHE A 452 7.75 13.48 1.01
N ARG A 453 7.94 13.89 2.27
CA ARG A 453 8.77 13.21 3.27
C ARG A 453 10.21 12.90 2.81
N PRO A 454 10.91 13.85 2.14
CA PRO A 454 12.30 13.65 1.79
C PRO A 454 13.16 13.54 3.04
N ASN A 455 14.32 12.93 2.89
CA ASN A 455 15.36 12.91 3.90
C ASN A 455 16.26 14.14 3.72
N ILE A 456 16.73 14.37 2.49
CA ILE A 456 17.63 15.46 2.15
C ILE A 456 16.91 16.37 1.15
N VAL A 457 16.75 17.64 1.55
CA VAL A 457 16.21 18.68 0.68
C VAL A 457 17.37 19.53 0.18
N LEU A 458 17.35 19.84 -1.12
CA LEU A 458 18.41 20.56 -1.80
C LEU A 458 17.93 21.93 -2.27
N SER A 459 18.84 22.88 -2.37
CA SER A 459 18.61 24.21 -2.97
C SER A 459 19.64 24.50 -4.06
N GLY A 460 19.28 25.31 -5.05
CA GLY A 460 20.17 25.81 -6.10
C GLY A 460 20.18 24.98 -7.39
N GLY A 461 19.55 23.80 -7.37
CA GLY A 461 19.44 22.93 -8.55
C GLY A 461 18.30 23.29 -9.49
N GLY A 462 17.29 24.01 -8.99
CA GLY A 462 16.03 24.22 -9.69
C GLY A 462 15.07 23.02 -9.54
N PRO A 463 13.81 23.18 -9.99
CA PRO A 463 12.76 22.19 -9.72
C PRO A 463 13.08 20.85 -10.37
N PHE A 464 12.97 19.79 -9.56
CA PHE A 464 13.20 18.40 -9.93
C PHE A 464 14.60 18.10 -10.48
N ALA A 465 15.60 18.91 -10.16
CA ALA A 465 16.95 18.76 -10.69
C ALA A 465 17.57 17.38 -10.36
N GLU A 466 17.19 16.77 -9.25
CA GLU A 466 17.60 15.42 -8.86
C GLU A 466 17.19 14.35 -9.89
N ASP A 467 16.26 14.65 -10.80
CA ASP A 467 15.88 13.73 -11.88
C ASP A 467 17.04 13.46 -12.86
N ASP A 468 17.96 14.40 -13.01
CA ASP A 468 19.03 14.31 -14.01
C ASP A 468 20.33 13.71 -13.43
N TRP A 469 20.35 13.34 -12.15
CA TRP A 469 21.57 12.86 -11.47
C TRP A 469 21.49 11.37 -11.15
N GLU A 470 22.62 10.69 -11.36
CA GLU A 470 22.81 9.28 -11.02
C GLU A 470 23.62 9.13 -9.73
N GLU A 471 24.67 9.94 -9.54
CA GLU A 471 25.55 9.85 -8.37
C GLU A 471 25.86 11.22 -7.81
N ILE A 472 25.79 11.34 -6.48
CA ILE A 472 26.20 12.55 -5.76
C ILE A 472 27.18 12.23 -4.61
N GLY A 473 27.92 13.25 -4.18
CA GLY A 473 28.61 13.31 -2.89
C GLY A 473 28.15 14.54 -2.11
N ILE A 474 28.24 14.49 -0.79
CA ILE A 474 27.79 15.58 0.10
C ILE A 474 28.97 16.08 0.93
N GLY A 475 29.13 17.40 1.04
CA GLY A 475 30.20 18.08 1.77
C GLY A 475 31.56 18.04 1.09
N SER A 476 31.87 16.98 0.34
CA SER A 476 33.10 16.84 -0.44
C SER A 476 32.90 15.99 -1.69
N ALA A 477 33.65 16.30 -2.75
CA ALA A 477 33.71 15.47 -3.97
C ALA A 477 34.21 14.04 -3.68
N ASN A 478 35.02 13.86 -2.62
CA ASN A 478 35.57 12.56 -2.20
C ASN A 478 34.70 11.84 -1.16
N ALA A 479 33.56 12.42 -0.74
CA ALA A 479 32.64 11.75 0.17
C ALA A 479 32.14 10.43 -0.44
N PRO A 480 31.68 9.46 0.37
CA PRO A 480 31.05 8.24 -0.15
C PRO A 480 29.94 8.57 -1.15
N THR A 481 29.88 7.81 -2.24
CA THR A 481 28.87 8.03 -3.28
C THR A 481 27.48 7.69 -2.75
N ILE A 482 26.52 8.56 -3.05
CA ILE A 482 25.10 8.29 -2.89
C ILE A 482 24.52 8.15 -4.29
N THR A 483 24.07 6.94 -4.63
CA THR A 483 23.50 6.64 -5.94
C THR A 483 22.00 6.84 -5.91
N LEU A 484 21.46 7.60 -6.87
CA LEU A 484 20.04 7.86 -7.05
C LEU A 484 19.45 6.76 -7.94
N VAL A 485 18.89 5.74 -7.30
CA VAL A 485 18.60 4.43 -7.93
C VAL A 485 17.24 4.34 -8.63
N SER A 486 16.29 5.22 -8.31
CA SER A 486 14.94 5.23 -8.91
C SER A 486 14.22 6.56 -8.66
N LYS A 487 13.30 6.94 -9.55
CA LYS A 487 12.41 8.08 -9.34
C LYS A 487 11.33 7.69 -8.32
N CYS A 488 11.12 8.52 -7.31
CA CYS A 488 10.22 8.18 -6.22
C CYS A 488 8.77 8.30 -6.67
N THR A 489 8.13 7.18 -6.97
CA THR A 489 6.72 7.10 -7.31
C THR A 489 5.87 7.51 -6.11
N ARG A 490 4.87 8.36 -6.35
CA ARG A 490 4.06 8.90 -5.27
C ARG A 490 2.79 8.09 -5.09
N CYS A 491 2.40 7.90 -3.84
CA CYS A 491 1.07 7.43 -3.45
C CYS A 491 0.19 8.62 -3.02
N LEU A 492 -0.95 8.37 -2.36
CA LEU A 492 -1.84 9.41 -1.83
C LEU A 492 -1.38 10.05 -0.51
N LEU A 493 -0.29 9.58 0.11
CA LEU A 493 0.19 10.13 1.39
C LEU A 493 0.50 11.64 1.31
N PRO A 494 1.12 12.18 0.24
CA PRO A 494 1.37 13.62 0.12
C PRO A 494 0.12 14.51 0.16
N ASN A 495 -1.07 13.92 -0.04
CA ASN A 495 -2.33 14.66 0.10
C ASN A 495 -2.66 14.99 1.56
N VAL A 496 -2.04 14.32 2.52
CA VAL A 496 -2.21 14.65 3.94
C VAL A 496 -1.32 15.82 4.29
N ASP A 497 -1.91 16.89 4.79
CA ASP A 497 -1.18 18.03 5.32
C ASP A 497 -0.46 17.64 6.62
N PRO A 498 0.87 17.75 6.70
CA PRO A 498 1.62 17.35 7.89
C PRO A 498 1.31 18.23 9.11
N GLU A 499 0.85 19.47 8.92
CA GLU A 499 0.54 20.37 10.03
C GLU A 499 -0.86 20.13 10.61
N THR A 500 -1.84 19.88 9.74
CA THR A 500 -3.26 19.82 10.15
C THR A 500 -3.84 18.41 10.14
N GLY A 501 -3.17 17.45 9.51
CA GLY A 501 -3.71 16.10 9.30
C GLY A 501 -4.84 16.05 8.28
N LEU A 502 -5.20 17.19 7.66
CA LEU A 502 -6.26 17.26 6.65
C LEU A 502 -5.80 16.54 5.37
N LYS A 503 -6.62 15.61 4.90
CA LYS A 503 -6.38 14.90 3.64
C LYS A 503 -7.09 15.60 2.49
N ASP A 504 -6.32 16.23 1.61
CA ASP A 504 -6.82 16.84 0.39
C ASP A 504 -7.32 15.80 -0.61
N ALA A 505 -8.46 16.09 -1.25
CA ALA A 505 -9.03 15.20 -2.26
C ALA A 505 -8.19 15.13 -3.55
N ALA A 506 -7.49 16.22 -3.89
CA ALA A 506 -6.77 16.37 -5.17
C ALA A 506 -5.29 16.71 -5.04
N VAL A 507 -4.91 17.57 -4.09
CA VAL A 507 -3.56 18.15 -4.03
C VAL A 507 -2.64 17.35 -3.10
N PRO A 508 -1.37 17.07 -3.47
CA PRO A 508 -0.76 17.36 -4.77
C PRO A 508 -1.00 16.25 -5.81
N TYR A 509 -1.46 15.05 -5.41
CA TYR A 509 -1.41 13.85 -6.26
C TYR A 509 -2.05 14.01 -7.65
N LYS A 510 -3.29 14.52 -7.75
CA LYS A 510 -3.96 14.69 -9.05
C LYS A 510 -3.25 15.72 -9.94
N VAL A 511 -2.56 16.69 -9.35
CA VAL A 511 -1.84 17.74 -10.09
C VAL A 511 -0.52 17.19 -10.62
N ILE A 512 0.28 16.55 -9.78
CA ILE A 512 1.54 15.92 -10.21
C ILE A 512 1.31 14.79 -11.22
N MET A 513 0.15 14.11 -11.18
CA MET A 513 -0.26 13.17 -12.22
C MET A 513 -0.32 13.78 -13.62
N LYS A 514 -0.50 15.10 -13.77
CA LYS A 514 -0.61 15.70 -15.11
C LYS A 514 0.73 15.92 -15.80
N PHE A 515 1.82 16.08 -15.04
CA PHE A 515 3.10 16.50 -15.60
C PHE A 515 4.31 15.70 -15.08
N ARG A 516 4.11 14.74 -14.16
CA ARG A 516 5.20 13.95 -13.55
C ARG A 516 5.07 12.43 -13.72
N LYS A 517 4.23 11.93 -14.64
CA LYS A 517 4.14 10.49 -14.97
C LYS A 517 5.23 10.07 -15.95
N GLY A 518 5.45 8.75 -16.08
CA GLY A 518 6.35 8.16 -17.07
C GLY A 518 7.84 8.26 -16.73
N LEU A 519 8.19 8.79 -15.54
CA LEU A 519 9.57 9.05 -15.15
C LEU A 519 10.27 7.81 -14.59
N ASP A 520 9.54 6.97 -13.84
CA ASP A 520 10.02 5.68 -13.38
C ASP A 520 9.69 4.59 -14.43
N PRO A 521 10.69 3.82 -14.90
CA PRO A 521 10.51 2.86 -15.97
C PRO A 521 9.66 1.64 -15.56
N ALA A 522 9.63 1.27 -14.27
CA ALA A 522 8.83 0.16 -13.77
C ALA A 522 7.37 0.58 -13.51
N GLU A 523 7.14 1.85 -13.18
CA GLU A 523 5.85 2.37 -12.69
C GLU A 523 5.38 3.59 -13.50
N LYS A 524 5.38 3.47 -14.82
CA LYS A 524 5.10 4.57 -15.77
C LYS A 524 3.79 5.32 -15.53
N MET A 525 2.80 4.67 -14.91
CA MET A 525 1.47 5.25 -14.64
C MET A 525 1.39 6.04 -13.33
N LYS A 526 2.42 6.00 -12.49
CA LYS A 526 2.50 6.77 -11.24
C LYS A 526 3.28 8.07 -11.45
N PRO A 527 2.94 9.15 -10.74
CA PRO A 527 3.71 10.38 -10.80
C PRO A 527 4.95 10.26 -9.91
N CYS A 528 6.04 10.92 -10.26
CA CYS A 528 7.28 10.89 -9.48
C CYS A 528 7.68 12.27 -8.94
N VAL A 529 8.06 12.32 -7.66
CA VAL A 529 8.60 13.52 -7.01
C VAL A 529 9.70 13.08 -6.05
N GLY A 530 10.92 13.58 -6.28
CA GLY A 530 12.13 13.18 -5.58
C GLY A 530 12.77 11.91 -6.16
N CYS A 531 14.01 11.66 -5.80
CA CYS A 531 14.78 10.48 -6.16
C CYS A 531 15.12 9.63 -4.94
N ASN A 532 14.86 8.33 -5.06
CA ASN A 532 15.26 7.34 -4.10
C ASN A 532 16.77 7.09 -4.20
N ALA A 533 17.47 7.00 -3.08
CA ALA A 533 18.92 6.91 -3.08
C ALA A 533 19.50 5.94 -2.04
N VAL A 534 20.67 5.38 -2.37
CA VAL A 534 21.41 4.41 -1.56
C VAL A 534 22.85 4.89 -1.38
N PRO A 535 23.32 5.13 -0.14
CA PRO A 535 24.73 5.42 0.14
C PRO A 535 25.61 4.17 0.00
N SER A 536 26.80 4.35 -0.59
CA SER A 536 27.82 3.30 -0.69
C SER A 536 28.61 3.11 0.61
N GLY A 537 28.51 4.08 1.53
CA GLY A 537 29.23 4.11 2.81
C GLY A 537 28.54 5.01 3.82
N GLU A 538 29.28 5.39 4.85
CA GLU A 538 28.77 6.21 5.95
C GLU A 538 29.36 7.61 5.92
N GLY A 539 28.60 8.59 6.41
CA GLY A 539 29.07 9.97 6.49
C GLY A 539 28.15 10.82 7.35
N VAL A 540 28.48 12.10 7.48
CA VAL A 540 27.65 13.10 8.15
C VAL A 540 27.23 14.12 7.10
N VAL A 541 25.97 14.49 7.12
CA VAL A 541 25.42 15.57 6.31
C VAL A 541 24.90 16.66 7.24
N SER A 542 25.20 17.91 6.90
CA SER A 542 24.72 19.09 7.60
C SER A 542 24.01 20.05 6.64
N VAL A 543 23.07 20.82 7.17
CA VAL A 543 22.46 21.93 6.42
C VAL A 543 23.55 22.92 6.02
N GLY A 544 23.55 23.32 4.76
CA GLY A 544 24.57 24.18 4.15
C GLY A 544 25.68 23.44 3.41
N ASP A 545 25.82 22.12 3.59
CA ASP A 545 26.82 21.32 2.88
C ASP A 545 26.62 21.39 1.36
N ASP A 546 27.74 21.45 0.63
CA ASP A 546 27.74 21.41 -0.82
C ASP A 546 27.37 20.03 -1.36
N ILE A 547 26.64 20.02 -2.46
CA ILE A 547 26.32 18.80 -3.21
C ILE A 547 27.18 18.75 -4.46
N TYR A 548 27.90 17.65 -4.59
CA TYR A 548 28.75 17.37 -5.74
C TYR A 548 28.07 16.33 -6.61
N VAL A 549 27.57 16.75 -7.78
CA VAL A 549 27.04 15.81 -8.77
C VAL A 549 28.22 15.12 -9.45
N LYS A 550 28.40 13.84 -9.15
CA LYS A 550 29.49 13.01 -9.66
C LYS A 550 29.16 12.44 -11.03
N LYS A 551 27.87 12.15 -11.28
CA LYS A 551 27.40 11.53 -12.52
C LYS A 551 25.97 11.96 -12.85
N MET A 552 25.73 12.32 -14.11
CA MET A 552 24.42 12.63 -14.71
C MET A 552 23.88 11.40 -15.47
N TRP A 553 22.55 11.33 -15.68
CA TRP A 553 21.89 10.30 -16.48
C TRP A 553 22.10 10.40 -18.01
#